data_AF-A0A699QQK3-F1
#
_entry.id   AF-A0A699QQK3-F1
#
_cell.length_a   1.000
_cell.length_b   1.000
_cell.length_c   1.000
_cell.angle_alpha   90.00
_cell.angle_beta   90.00
_cell.angle_gamma   90.00
#
_symmetry.space_group_name_H-M   'P 1'
#
loop_
_entity.id
_entity.type
_entity.pdbx_description
1 polymer ?
#
loop_
_entity_poly.entity_id
_entity_poly.type
_entity_poly.pdbx_seq_one_letter_code
_entity_poly.pdbx_strand_id
1 'polypeptide(L)'
;MDVQMARQLEEEMAKDAQRINEQIARDAEIARIQAEEELQIMIEGLDRNNETVAKYLQEYEQFATELSIEERIELISDLVKYQDNYAKVLKYQIQQRKPPLKNQPKEFYMSVLKIHAGWKTRNFKGISLYEIREKFIPVWKQIEDFVLMGYKE
;
A
#
# COMPACT_ATOMS: atom_id res chain seq x y z
N MET A 1 18.91 -58.47 24.44
CA MET A 1 19.15 -57.31 23.55
C MET A 1 20.63 -56.97 23.71
N ASP A 2 21.38 -57.01 22.62
CA ASP A 2 22.85 -57.06 22.65
C ASP A 2 23.46 -55.67 22.87
N VAL A 3 24.40 -55.53 23.82
CA VAL A 3 25.01 -54.24 24.22
C VAL A 3 25.71 -53.55 23.05
N GLN A 4 26.23 -54.32 22.10
CA GLN A 4 26.83 -53.80 20.87
C GLN A 4 25.82 -53.13 19.95
N MET A 5 24.59 -53.64 19.90
CA MET A 5 23.52 -53.12 19.05
C MET A 5 22.99 -51.77 19.56
N ALA A 6 22.96 -51.57 20.88
CA ALA A 6 22.61 -50.28 21.49
C ALA A 6 23.68 -49.20 21.21
N ARG A 7 24.97 -49.55 21.27
CA ARG A 7 26.07 -48.62 20.99
C ARG A 7 26.10 -48.17 19.54
N GLN A 8 25.85 -49.08 18.59
CA GLN A 8 25.75 -48.73 17.17
C GLN A 8 24.58 -47.79 16.88
N LEU A 9 23.43 -48.04 17.51
CA LEU A 9 22.25 -47.18 17.35
C LEU A 9 22.52 -45.74 17.87
N GLU A 10 23.20 -45.61 18.99
CA GLU A 10 23.58 -44.31 19.56
C GLU A 10 24.57 -43.54 18.68
N GLU A 11 25.53 -44.24 18.08
CA GLU A 11 26.52 -43.63 17.16
C GLU A 11 25.86 -43.16 15.84
N GLU A 12 24.94 -43.94 15.29
CA GLU A 12 24.16 -43.54 14.11
C GLU A 12 23.27 -42.33 14.39
N MET A 13 22.60 -42.30 15.55
CA MET A 13 21.81 -41.14 15.97
C MET A 13 22.67 -39.88 16.13
N ALA A 14 23.89 -40.00 16.64
CA ALA A 14 24.80 -38.87 16.78
C ALA A 14 25.28 -38.33 15.41
N LYS A 15 25.59 -39.22 14.47
CA LYS A 15 25.95 -38.85 13.08
C LYS A 15 24.78 -38.18 12.35
N ASP A 16 23.57 -38.68 12.53
CA ASP A 16 22.36 -38.07 11.96
C ASP A 16 22.08 -36.68 12.54
N ALA A 17 22.22 -36.52 13.86
CA ALA A 17 22.08 -35.21 14.51
C ALA A 17 23.12 -34.21 13.99
N GLN A 18 24.37 -34.65 13.78
CA GLN A 18 25.41 -33.82 13.17
C GLN A 18 25.05 -33.41 11.74
N ARG A 19 24.62 -34.36 10.90
CA ARG A 19 24.22 -34.11 9.51
C ARG A 19 23.04 -33.14 9.41
N ILE A 20 22.07 -33.25 10.32
CA ILE A 20 20.93 -32.33 10.40
C ILE A 20 21.40 -30.92 10.79
N ASN A 21 22.28 -30.78 11.78
CA ASN A 21 22.83 -29.47 12.18
C ASN A 21 23.62 -28.81 11.06
N GLU A 22 24.42 -29.59 10.31
CA GLU A 22 25.14 -29.08 9.14
C GLU A 22 24.18 -28.61 8.04
N GLN A 23 23.06 -29.32 7.83
CA GLN A 23 22.04 -28.89 6.88
C GLN A 23 21.35 -27.59 7.33
N ILE A 24 21.00 -27.47 8.61
CA ILE A 24 20.41 -26.25 9.17
C ILE A 24 21.35 -25.06 9.00
N ALA A 25 22.66 -25.25 9.23
CA ALA A 25 23.65 -24.20 9.04
C ALA A 25 23.77 -23.78 7.56
N ARG A 26 23.74 -24.74 6.62
CA ARG A 26 23.72 -24.44 5.18
C ARG A 26 22.47 -23.69 4.77
N ASP A 27 21.31 -24.12 5.24
CA ASP A 27 20.03 -23.48 4.91
C ASP A 27 19.96 -22.06 5.48
N ALA A 28 20.50 -21.84 6.69
CA ALA A 28 20.62 -20.51 7.29
C ALA A 28 21.56 -19.59 6.48
N GLU A 29 22.67 -20.12 5.99
CA GLU A 29 23.60 -19.35 5.17
C GLU A 29 23.01 -18.98 3.80
N ILE A 30 22.24 -19.89 3.17
CA ILE A 30 21.50 -19.60 1.93
C ILE A 30 20.47 -18.49 2.18
N ALA A 31 19.72 -18.56 3.27
CA ALA A 31 18.75 -17.52 3.62
C ALA A 31 19.44 -16.16 3.87
N ARG A 32 20.63 -16.16 4.48
CA ARG A 32 21.43 -14.95 4.69
C ARG A 32 21.86 -14.32 3.36
N ILE A 33 22.41 -15.12 2.45
CA ILE A 33 22.85 -14.65 1.13
C ILE A 33 21.67 -14.07 0.35
N GLN A 34 20.52 -14.75 0.34
CA GLN A 34 19.34 -14.25 -0.36
C GLN A 34 18.86 -12.90 0.21
N ALA A 35 18.87 -12.74 1.53
CA ALA A 35 18.52 -11.47 2.16
C ALA A 35 19.52 -10.35 1.79
N GLU A 36 20.81 -10.66 1.68
CA GLU A 36 21.83 -9.71 1.24
C GLU A 36 21.65 -9.29 -0.22
N GLU A 37 21.32 -10.22 -1.12
CA GLU A 37 21.00 -9.92 -2.52
C GLU A 37 19.77 -9.02 -2.67
N GLU A 38 18.69 -9.31 -1.91
CA GLU A 38 17.48 -8.47 -1.90
C GLU A 38 17.78 -7.05 -1.42
N LEU A 39 18.58 -6.90 -0.36
CA LEU A 39 19.02 -5.60 0.13
C LEU A 39 19.88 -4.84 -0.90
N GLN A 40 20.76 -5.53 -1.60
CA GLN A 40 21.60 -4.93 -2.63
C GLN A 40 20.76 -4.36 -3.78
N ILE A 41 19.75 -5.11 -4.25
CA ILE A 41 18.81 -4.62 -5.28
C ILE A 41 18.04 -3.38 -4.80
N MET A 42 17.63 -3.36 -3.53
CA MET A 42 16.97 -2.19 -2.95
C MET A 42 17.90 -0.97 -2.92
N ILE A 43 19.15 -1.14 -2.51
CA ILE A 43 20.15 -0.06 -2.48
C ILE A 43 20.38 0.49 -3.89
N GLU A 44 20.57 -0.37 -4.90
CA GLU A 44 20.74 0.07 -6.29
C GLU A 44 19.49 0.77 -6.85
N GLY A 45 18.30 0.36 -6.41
CA GLY A 45 17.05 1.07 -6.70
C GLY A 45 17.03 2.47 -6.10
N LEU A 46 17.44 2.60 -4.83
CA LEU A 46 17.51 3.87 -4.13
C LEU A 46 18.56 4.80 -4.75
N ASP A 47 19.73 4.29 -5.13
CA ASP A 47 20.79 5.10 -5.76
C ASP A 47 20.34 5.69 -7.11
N ARG A 48 19.66 4.90 -7.94
CA ARG A 48 19.07 5.40 -9.21
C ARG A 48 18.01 6.47 -8.98
N ASN A 49 17.16 6.29 -7.96
CA ASN A 49 16.18 7.29 -7.57
C ASN A 49 16.86 8.58 -7.10
N ASN A 50 17.88 8.46 -6.25
CA ASN A 50 18.66 9.60 -5.77
C ASN A 50 19.36 10.35 -6.90
N GLU A 51 19.92 9.64 -7.90
CA GLU A 51 20.50 10.26 -9.09
C GLU A 51 19.45 11.06 -9.88
N THR A 52 18.24 10.52 -10.00
CA THR A 52 17.12 11.18 -10.68
C THR A 52 16.67 12.43 -9.93
N VAL A 53 16.54 12.35 -8.60
CA VAL A 53 16.22 13.52 -7.76
C VAL A 53 17.32 14.58 -7.87
N ALA A 54 18.59 14.19 -7.89
CA ALA A 54 19.70 15.12 -8.06
C ALA A 54 19.64 15.87 -9.41
N LYS A 55 19.27 15.18 -10.49
CA LYS A 55 19.06 15.81 -11.82
C LYS A 55 17.93 16.83 -11.77
N TYR A 56 16.77 16.47 -11.21
CA TYR A 56 15.65 17.42 -11.08
C TYR A 56 16.00 18.64 -10.23
N LEU A 57 16.75 18.46 -9.14
CA LEU A 57 17.21 19.56 -8.31
C LEU A 57 18.16 20.48 -9.08
N GLN A 58 19.09 19.92 -9.85
CA GLN A 58 19.99 20.69 -10.69
C GLN A 58 19.23 21.47 -11.77
N GLU A 59 18.27 20.85 -12.46
CA GLU A 59 17.42 21.52 -13.45
C GLU A 59 16.62 22.66 -12.81
N TYR A 60 16.09 22.44 -11.59
CA TYR A 60 15.38 23.48 -10.86
C TYR A 60 16.29 24.65 -10.47
N GLU A 61 17.52 24.38 -10.00
CA GLU A 61 18.50 25.43 -9.69
C GLU A 61 18.88 26.23 -10.94
N GLN A 62 19.12 25.56 -12.07
CA GLN A 62 19.41 26.21 -13.36
C GLN A 62 18.23 27.07 -13.82
N PHE A 63 17.02 26.51 -13.85
CA PHE A 63 15.80 27.22 -14.20
C PHE A 63 15.56 28.42 -13.30
N ALA A 64 15.80 28.28 -12.00
CA ALA A 64 15.71 29.40 -11.07
C ALA A 64 16.68 30.51 -11.51
N THR A 65 17.95 30.22 -11.81
CA THR A 65 18.92 31.24 -12.24
C THR A 65 18.57 31.97 -13.53
N GLU A 66 17.78 31.36 -14.42
CA GLU A 66 17.30 31.98 -15.66
C GLU A 66 16.14 32.96 -15.42
N LEU A 67 15.35 32.74 -14.38
CA LEU A 67 14.23 33.60 -14.04
C LEU A 67 14.67 34.87 -13.31
N SER A 68 14.21 36.01 -13.81
CA SER A 68 14.27 37.29 -13.11
C SER A 68 13.49 37.24 -11.79
N ILE A 69 13.78 38.17 -10.89
CA ILE A 69 13.09 38.25 -9.59
C ILE A 69 11.58 38.46 -9.81
N GLU A 70 11.21 39.25 -10.82
CA GLU A 70 9.83 39.52 -11.20
C GLU A 70 9.10 38.24 -11.64
N GLU A 71 9.70 37.44 -12.53
CA GLU A 71 9.10 36.18 -13.01
C GLU A 71 8.98 35.14 -11.89
N ARG A 72 9.94 35.09 -10.96
CA ARG A 72 9.86 34.23 -9.76
C ARG A 72 8.70 34.63 -8.85
N ILE A 73 8.46 35.94 -8.66
CA ILE A 73 7.33 36.44 -7.86
C ILE A 73 6.00 36.08 -8.53
N GLU A 74 5.92 36.21 -9.86
CA GLU A 74 4.74 35.83 -10.63
C GLU A 74 4.45 34.33 -10.52
N LEU A 75 5.46 33.49 -10.70
CA LEU A 75 5.35 32.04 -10.56
C LEU A 75 4.87 31.63 -9.16
N ILE A 76 5.43 32.22 -8.10
CA ILE A 76 5.00 31.96 -6.72
C ILE A 76 3.53 32.37 -6.53
N SER A 77 3.13 33.53 -7.05
CA SER A 77 1.74 34.00 -7.00
C SER A 77 0.79 33.01 -7.67
N ASP A 78 1.15 32.49 -8.84
CA ASP A 78 0.34 31.53 -9.58
C ASP A 78 0.29 30.16 -8.90
N LEU A 79 1.40 29.70 -8.30
CA LEU A 79 1.42 28.49 -7.48
C LEU A 79 0.53 28.60 -6.24
N VAL A 80 0.52 29.76 -5.56
CA VAL A 80 -0.38 30.02 -4.42
C VAL A 80 -1.84 29.99 -4.88
N LYS A 81 -2.18 30.64 -6.00
CA LYS A 81 -3.54 30.58 -6.57
C LYS A 81 -3.94 29.15 -6.93
N TYR A 82 -3.02 28.37 -7.50
CA TYR A 82 -3.27 26.97 -7.81
C TYR A 82 -3.56 26.15 -6.55
N GLN A 83 -2.77 26.31 -5.49
CA GLN A 83 -3.00 25.64 -4.20
C GLN A 83 -4.36 26.03 -3.59
N ASP A 84 -4.73 27.31 -3.62
CA ASP A 84 -6.05 27.76 -3.17
C ASP A 84 -7.19 27.11 -3.96
N ASN A 85 -7.01 27.00 -5.28
CA ASN A 85 -7.99 26.35 -6.15
C ASN A 85 -8.08 24.85 -5.87
N TYR A 86 -6.95 24.17 -5.67
CA TYR A 86 -6.91 22.77 -5.27
C TYR A 86 -7.62 22.55 -3.93
N ALA A 87 -7.37 23.40 -2.93
CA ALA A 87 -8.04 23.35 -1.64
C ALA A 87 -9.56 23.56 -1.75
N LYS A 88 -10.01 24.47 -2.62
CA LYS A 88 -11.45 24.67 -2.91
C LYS A 88 -12.08 23.43 -3.56
N VAL A 89 -11.39 22.81 -4.52
CA VAL A 89 -11.85 21.57 -5.16
C VAL A 89 -11.93 20.44 -4.14
N LEU A 90 -10.92 20.26 -3.30
CA LEU A 90 -10.92 19.27 -2.24
C LEU A 90 -12.06 19.51 -1.24
N LYS A 91 -12.29 20.77 -0.85
CA LYS A 91 -13.42 21.15 0.02
C LYS A 91 -14.77 20.85 -0.63
N TYR A 92 -14.92 21.14 -1.93
CA TYR A 92 -16.12 20.82 -2.70
C TYR A 92 -16.33 19.31 -2.79
N GLN A 93 -15.29 18.53 -3.05
CA GLN A 93 -15.35 17.07 -3.03
C GLN A 93 -15.76 16.54 -1.66
N ILE A 94 -15.21 17.07 -0.56
CA ILE A 94 -15.60 16.70 0.80
C ILE A 94 -17.07 17.05 1.05
N GLN A 95 -17.54 18.22 0.58
CA GLN A 95 -18.93 18.64 0.70
C GLN A 95 -19.88 17.74 -0.10
N GLN A 96 -19.51 17.33 -1.32
CA GLN A 96 -20.29 16.39 -2.13
C GLN A 96 -20.23 14.96 -1.60
N ARG A 97 -19.10 14.59 -0.99
CA ARG A 97 -18.91 13.30 -0.34
C ARG A 97 -19.51 13.23 1.05
N LYS A 98 -20.01 14.33 1.64
CA LYS A 98 -20.79 14.26 2.86
C LYS A 98 -22.02 13.41 2.58
N PRO A 99 -22.11 12.17 3.11
CA PRO A 99 -23.43 11.61 3.34
C PRO A 99 -24.11 12.53 4.37
N PRO A 100 -25.46 12.59 4.41
CA PRO A 100 -26.14 13.31 5.49
C PRO A 100 -25.53 12.94 6.85
N LEU A 101 -25.21 13.97 7.63
CA LEU A 101 -24.33 13.93 8.77
C LEU A 101 -24.89 13.03 9.90
N LYS A 102 -24.07 12.05 10.32
CA LYS A 102 -24.02 11.40 11.65
C LYS A 102 -25.11 10.37 12.03
N ASN A 103 -24.63 9.10 12.08
CA ASN A 103 -24.83 8.11 13.15
C ASN A 103 -25.62 6.83 12.89
N GLN A 104 -25.88 6.41 11.65
CA GLN A 104 -26.17 5.00 11.41
C GLN A 104 -25.28 4.44 10.29
N PRO A 105 -24.32 3.55 10.58
CA PRO A 105 -23.65 2.72 9.58
C PRO A 105 -24.64 2.10 8.58
N LYS A 106 -25.86 1.82 9.05
CA LYS A 106 -27.00 1.37 8.26
C LYS A 106 -27.34 2.31 7.09
N GLU A 107 -27.48 3.60 7.32
CA GLU A 107 -27.90 4.56 6.30
C GLU A 107 -26.83 4.74 5.22
N PHE A 108 -25.56 4.73 5.63
CA PHE A 108 -24.42 4.77 4.72
C PHE A 108 -24.34 3.52 3.84
N TYR A 109 -24.47 2.32 4.42
CA TYR A 109 -24.48 1.09 3.62
C TYR A 109 -25.69 1.04 2.67
N MET A 110 -26.86 1.49 3.14
CA MET A 110 -28.07 1.55 2.32
C MET A 110 -27.94 2.53 1.14
N SER A 111 -27.31 3.69 1.32
CA SER A 111 -27.14 4.65 0.22
C SER A 111 -26.19 4.13 -0.85
N VAL A 112 -25.06 3.54 -0.45
CA VAL A 112 -24.08 2.96 -1.38
C VAL A 112 -24.69 1.79 -2.17
N LEU A 113 -25.45 0.91 -1.51
CA LEU A 113 -26.17 -0.19 -2.18
C LEU A 113 -27.25 0.30 -3.14
N LYS A 114 -27.94 1.42 -2.83
CA LYS A 114 -28.92 2.03 -3.74
C LYS A 114 -28.26 2.57 -5.01
N ILE A 115 -27.14 3.27 -4.86
CA ILE A 115 -26.45 3.94 -5.97
C ILE A 115 -25.70 2.93 -6.85
N HIS A 116 -24.95 2.01 -6.25
CA HIS A 116 -24.00 1.16 -6.98
C HIS A 116 -24.49 -0.28 -7.23
N ALA A 117 -25.47 -0.77 -6.47
CA ALA A 117 -26.02 -2.11 -6.64
C ALA A 117 -27.51 -2.11 -7.07
N GLY A 118 -28.11 -0.94 -7.30
CA GLY A 118 -29.50 -0.80 -7.75
C GLY A 118 -30.54 -1.22 -6.70
N TRP A 119 -30.17 -1.32 -5.43
CA TRP A 119 -31.10 -1.69 -4.37
C TRP A 119 -32.19 -0.62 -4.19
N LYS A 120 -33.40 -1.03 -3.82
CA LYS A 120 -34.54 -0.15 -3.52
C LYS A 120 -34.92 -0.27 -2.05
N THR A 121 -35.70 0.67 -1.53
CA THR A 121 -36.12 0.69 -0.12
C THR A 121 -36.75 -0.63 0.34
N ARG A 122 -37.48 -1.33 -0.55
CA ARG A 122 -38.07 -2.66 -0.28
C ARG A 122 -37.06 -3.76 0.02
N ASN A 123 -35.85 -3.67 -0.53
CA ASN A 123 -34.79 -4.68 -0.33
C ASN A 123 -34.21 -4.65 1.08
N PHE A 124 -34.44 -3.56 1.82
CA PHE A 124 -33.97 -3.39 3.20
C PHE A 124 -35.02 -3.75 4.25
N LYS A 125 -36.22 -4.20 3.84
CA LYS A 125 -37.29 -4.56 4.76
C LYS A 125 -37.02 -5.97 5.32
N GLY A 126 -36.93 -6.10 6.64
CA GLY A 126 -36.74 -7.38 7.32
C GLY A 126 -35.30 -7.91 7.35
N ILE A 127 -34.33 -7.15 6.82
CA ILE A 127 -32.90 -7.51 6.83
C ILE A 127 -32.17 -6.76 7.96
N SER A 128 -31.24 -7.45 8.62
CA SER A 128 -30.44 -6.89 9.72
C SER A 128 -29.32 -5.96 9.23
N LEU A 129 -28.75 -5.14 10.12
CA LEU A 129 -27.59 -4.30 9.79
C LEU A 129 -26.38 -5.13 9.36
N TYR A 130 -26.18 -6.30 9.98
CA TYR A 130 -25.09 -7.21 9.64
C TYR A 130 -25.20 -7.69 8.19
N GLU A 131 -26.38 -8.16 7.80
CA GLU A 131 -26.62 -8.61 6.43
C GLU A 131 -26.52 -7.47 5.41
N ILE A 132 -26.96 -6.26 5.76
CA ILE A 132 -26.73 -5.06 4.92
C ILE A 132 -25.23 -4.81 4.74
N ARG A 133 -24.44 -4.93 5.81
CA ARG A 133 -22.99 -4.74 5.78
C ARG A 133 -22.30 -5.81 4.91
N GLU A 134 -22.70 -7.06 5.01
CA GLU A 134 -22.18 -8.15 4.17
C GLU A 134 -22.41 -7.91 2.68
N LYS A 135 -23.56 -7.31 2.33
CA LYS A 135 -23.84 -6.92 0.93
C LYS A 135 -23.08 -5.67 0.49
N PHE A 136 -22.78 -4.77 1.42
CA PHE A 136 -22.02 -3.56 1.16
C PHE A 136 -20.54 -3.82 0.84
N ILE A 137 -19.88 -4.71 1.59
CA ILE A 137 -18.43 -5.01 1.45
C ILE A 137 -17.99 -5.26 -0.01
N PRO A 138 -18.61 -6.16 -0.79
CA PRO A 138 -18.17 -6.42 -2.16
C PRO A 138 -18.39 -5.24 -3.10
N VAL A 139 -19.44 -4.43 -2.87
CA VAL A 139 -19.72 -3.23 -3.67
C VAL A 139 -18.70 -2.12 -3.37
N TRP A 140 -18.32 -1.97 -2.09
CA TRP A 140 -17.28 -1.04 -1.69
C TRP A 140 -15.92 -1.39 -2.28
N LYS A 141 -15.56 -2.68 -2.27
CA LYS A 141 -14.32 -3.17 -2.89
C LYS A 141 -14.26 -2.84 -4.39
N GLN A 142 -15.36 -3.01 -5.13
CA GLN A 142 -15.41 -2.61 -6.54
C GLN A 142 -15.17 -1.11 -6.73
N ILE A 143 -15.76 -0.27 -5.88
CA ILE A 143 -15.55 1.19 -5.95
C ILE A 143 -14.08 1.53 -5.70
N GLU A 144 -13.44 0.92 -4.71
CA GLU A 144 -12.02 1.10 -4.41
C GLU A 144 -11.14 0.67 -5.58
N ASP A 145 -11.41 -0.50 -6.19
CA ASP A 145 -10.67 -1.01 -7.34
C ASP A 145 -10.77 -0.05 -8.56
N PHE A 146 -11.94 0.53 -8.82
CA PHE A 146 -12.13 1.54 -9.87
C PHE A 146 -11.37 2.84 -9.60
N VAL A 147 -11.35 3.29 -8.35
CA VAL A 147 -10.61 4.50 -7.95
C VAL A 147 -9.10 4.27 -8.09
N LEU A 148 -8.60 3.10 -7.68
CA LEU A 148 -7.18 2.71 -7.81
C LEU A 148 -6.72 2.56 -9.26
N MET A 149 -7.58 2.10 -10.18
CA MET A 149 -7.24 2.03 -11.59
C MET A 149 -7.07 3.41 -12.25
N GLY A 150 -7.77 4.44 -11.77
CA GLY A 150 -7.65 5.81 -12.30
C GLY A 150 -6.38 6.57 -11.89
N TYR A 151 -5.53 6.01 -11.01
CA TYR A 151 -4.27 6.62 -10.56
C TYR A 151 -3.02 6.01 -11.23
N LYS A 152 -3.19 5.14 -12.24
CA LYS A 152 -2.10 4.49 -12.98
C LYS A 152 -1.84 5.09 -14.38
N GLU A 153 -2.48 6.18 -14.73
CA GLU A 153 -2.11 7.03 -15.88
C GLU A 153 -1.14 8.14 -15.42
#